data_AF-A0A8H5I7V0-F1
#
_entry.id   AF-A0A8H5I7V0-F1
#
_cell.length_a   1.000
_cell.length_b   1.000
_cell.length_c   1.000
_cell.angle_alpha   90.00
_cell.angle_beta   90.00
_cell.angle_gamma   90.00
#
_symmetry.space_group_name_H-M   'P 1'
#
loop_
_entity.id
_entity.type
_entity.pdbx_description
1 polymer ?
#
loop_
_entity_poly.entity_id
_entity_poly.type
_entity_poly.pdbx_seq_one_letter_code
_entity_poly.pdbx_strand_id
1 'polypeptide(L)'
;MASPKYSPLEEELLKLYREYRETKSIDAKALFFSPECRQICRTDPAYAAKNRDTILRYLRESGQVLQRIYHEAGWDISEMDPASVKSFYTMRPLLTSEKEDFATVRELAPAGFASLEEVRDKAEVEKWEGLRVNMWTEDNKGRGILVKVQYWWRQEDGVWKQILHDIMFLGPVDGTEKDESGILVEEGT
;
A
#
# COMPACT_ATOMS: atom_id res chain seq x y z
N MET A 1 -10.54 8.39 23.48
CA MET A 1 -9.58 9.14 22.65
C MET A 1 -10.37 9.93 21.62
N ALA A 2 -10.09 11.23 21.44
CA ALA A 2 -10.74 12.02 20.41
C ALA A 2 -10.24 11.54 19.04
N SER A 3 -11.14 11.37 18.06
CA SER A 3 -10.74 11.07 16.69
C SER A 3 -9.80 12.17 16.17
N PRO A 4 -8.71 11.82 15.46
CA PRO A 4 -7.84 12.82 14.85
C PRO A 4 -8.66 13.76 13.97
N LYS A 5 -8.40 15.08 14.08
CA LYS A 5 -8.98 16.06 13.16
C LYS A 5 -8.08 16.15 11.94
N TYR A 6 -8.54 15.61 10.83
CA TYR A 6 -7.89 15.72 9.54
C TYR A 6 -8.36 16.96 8.79
N SER A 7 -7.54 17.48 7.88
CA SER A 7 -7.93 18.53 6.94
C SER A 7 -8.93 17.99 5.90
N PRO A 8 -9.70 18.85 5.22
CA PRO A 8 -10.65 18.40 4.20
C PRO A 8 -10.02 17.54 3.09
N LEU A 9 -8.78 17.87 2.70
CA LEU A 9 -8.03 17.10 1.71
C LEU A 9 -7.66 15.71 2.23
N GLU A 10 -7.16 15.62 3.46
CA GLU A 10 -6.83 14.35 4.09
C GLU A 10 -8.08 13.45 4.25
N GLU A 11 -9.22 14.04 4.62
CA GLU A 11 -10.50 13.32 4.69
C GLU A 11 -10.94 12.79 3.32
N GLU A 12 -10.75 13.57 2.25
CA GLU A 12 -11.01 13.14 0.87
C GLU A 12 -10.13 11.96 0.47
N LEU A 13 -8.83 12.02 0.73
CA LEU A 13 -7.90 10.94 0.41
C LEU A 13 -8.21 9.66 1.20
N LEU A 14 -8.54 9.77 2.49
CA LEU A 14 -8.94 8.63 3.32
C LEU A 14 -10.23 7.98 2.78
N LYS A 15 -11.19 8.79 2.34
CA LYS A 15 -12.42 8.31 1.71
C LYS A 15 -12.12 7.58 0.39
N LEU A 16 -11.31 8.17 -0.49
CA LEU A 16 -10.93 7.56 -1.76
C LEU A 16 -10.17 6.25 -1.57
N TYR A 17 -9.28 6.18 -0.57
CA TYR A 17 -8.59 4.93 -0.24
C TYR A 17 -9.56 3.84 0.22
N ARG A 18 -10.58 4.20 1.03
CA ARG A 18 -11.62 3.26 1.45
C ARG A 18 -12.42 2.73 0.25
N GLU A 19 -12.86 3.61 -0.64
CA GLU A 19 -13.58 3.23 -1.88
C GLU A 19 -12.71 2.31 -2.76
N TYR A 20 -11.42 2.64 -2.91
CA TYR A 20 -10.44 1.79 -3.58
C TYR A 20 -10.39 0.40 -2.95
N ARG A 21 -10.29 0.32 -1.61
CA ARG A 21 -10.14 -0.95 -0.89
C ARG A 21 -11.39 -1.83 -1.03
N GLU A 22 -12.57 -1.23 -0.92
CA GLU A 22 -13.89 -1.88 -1.04
C GLU A 22 -14.20 -2.34 -2.47
N THR A 23 -13.58 -1.72 -3.48
CA THR A 23 -13.71 -2.13 -4.89
C THR A 23 -13.15 -3.54 -5.10
N LYS A 24 -14.03 -4.52 -5.36
CA LYS A 24 -13.66 -5.94 -5.51
C LYS A 24 -13.04 -6.27 -6.87
N SER A 25 -13.53 -5.65 -7.95
CA SER A 25 -12.99 -5.88 -9.29
C SER A 25 -11.61 -5.24 -9.42
N ILE A 26 -10.60 -6.03 -9.79
CA ILE A 26 -9.24 -5.53 -10.07
C ILE A 26 -9.28 -4.52 -11.22
N ASP A 27 -10.09 -4.75 -12.26
CA ASP A 27 -10.19 -3.81 -13.38
C ASP A 27 -10.81 -2.48 -12.96
N ALA A 28 -11.78 -2.51 -12.03
CA ALA A 28 -12.36 -1.29 -11.49
C ALA A 28 -11.38 -0.52 -10.59
N LYS A 29 -10.43 -1.20 -9.93
CA LYS A 29 -9.37 -0.52 -9.17
C LYS A 29 -8.49 0.38 -10.06
N ALA A 30 -8.41 0.10 -11.36
CA ALA A 30 -7.68 0.94 -12.31
C ALA A 30 -8.17 2.40 -12.33
N LEU A 31 -9.42 2.66 -11.91
CA LEU A 31 -9.98 3.99 -11.82
C LEU A 31 -9.32 4.85 -10.74
N PHE A 32 -8.69 4.25 -9.73
CA PHE A 32 -8.01 4.99 -8.66
C PHE A 32 -6.56 5.29 -9.00
N PHE A 33 -6.02 4.67 -10.05
CA PHE A 33 -4.62 4.75 -10.42
C PHE A 33 -4.45 5.68 -11.62
N SER A 34 -3.46 6.56 -11.54
CA SER A 34 -2.93 7.21 -12.74
C SER A 34 -2.47 6.15 -13.75
N PRO A 35 -2.60 6.34 -15.07
CA PRO A 35 -2.00 5.46 -16.06
C PRO A 35 -0.50 5.26 -15.84
N GLU A 36 0.17 6.29 -15.34
CA GLU A 36 1.60 6.31 -15.03
C GLU A 36 1.92 5.86 -13.60
N CYS A 37 0.94 5.34 -12.84
CA CYS A 37 1.15 4.90 -11.47
C CYS A 37 2.25 3.84 -11.41
N ARG A 38 3.20 4.04 -10.48
CA ARG A 38 4.36 3.18 -10.27
C ARG A 38 4.23 2.42 -8.96
N GLN A 39 4.98 1.34 -8.83
CA GLN A 39 5.08 0.60 -7.57
C GLN A 39 6.54 0.25 -7.32
N ILE A 40 6.95 0.38 -6.07
CA ILE A 40 8.22 -0.13 -5.56
C ILE A 40 7.97 -1.00 -4.33
N CYS A 41 8.87 -1.93 -4.09
CA CYS A 41 8.91 -2.74 -2.88
C CYS A 41 10.32 -2.65 -2.31
N ARG A 42 10.43 -2.13 -1.08
CA ARG A 42 11.69 -1.93 -0.38
C ARG A 42 12.23 -3.23 0.23
N THR A 43 11.38 -4.23 0.42
CA THR A 43 11.76 -5.58 0.86
C THR A 43 11.93 -6.54 -0.32
N ASP A 44 12.75 -7.57 -0.13
CA ASP A 44 12.87 -8.66 -1.10
C ASP A 44 11.61 -9.55 -1.12
N PRO A 45 11.19 -10.06 -2.29
CA PRO A 45 11.77 -9.80 -3.61
C PRO A 45 11.47 -8.37 -4.11
N ALA A 46 12.44 -7.75 -4.78
CA ALA A 46 12.27 -6.45 -5.42
C ALA A 46 11.14 -6.49 -6.46
N TYR A 47 9.97 -6.02 -6.05
CA TYR A 47 8.76 -6.00 -6.86
C TYR A 47 8.45 -4.58 -7.30
N ALA A 48 8.63 -4.30 -8.59
CA ALA A 48 8.49 -2.97 -9.14
C ALA A 48 7.61 -2.96 -10.39
N ALA A 49 6.84 -1.88 -10.53
CA ALA A 49 5.97 -1.63 -11.67
C ALA A 49 6.23 -0.23 -12.21
N LYS A 50 6.33 -0.12 -13.53
CA LYS A 50 6.54 1.16 -14.24
C LYS A 50 5.23 1.83 -14.65
N ASN A 51 4.10 1.13 -14.52
CA ASN A 51 2.79 1.59 -14.92
C ASN A 51 1.68 0.82 -14.22
N ARG A 52 0.48 1.39 -14.30
CA ARG A 52 -0.76 0.85 -13.75
C ARG A 52 -1.04 -0.59 -14.15
N ASP A 53 -0.91 -0.90 -15.44
CA ASP A 53 -1.33 -2.21 -15.96
C ASP A 53 -0.45 -3.34 -15.39
N THR A 54 0.83 -3.05 -15.13
CA THR A 54 1.74 -3.95 -14.42
C THR A 54 1.31 -4.15 -12.98
N ILE A 55 0.89 -3.09 -12.27
CA ILE A 55 0.34 -3.19 -10.90
C ILE A 55 -0.93 -4.06 -10.88
N LEU A 56 -1.82 -3.88 -11.85
CA LEU A 56 -3.04 -4.69 -11.93
C LEU A 56 -2.74 -6.17 -12.20
N ARG A 57 -1.76 -6.46 -13.07
CA ARG A 57 -1.29 -7.84 -13.28
C ARG A 57 -0.76 -8.43 -11.98
N TYR A 58 0.06 -7.67 -11.25
CA TYR A 58 0.61 -8.07 -9.97
C TYR A 58 -0.46 -8.38 -8.92
N LEU A 59 -1.53 -7.59 -8.86
CA LEU A 59 -2.67 -7.90 -7.98
C LEU A 59 -3.33 -9.25 -8.33
N ARG A 60 -3.47 -9.57 -9.63
CA ARG A 60 -4.02 -10.87 -10.09
C ARG A 60 -3.10 -12.05 -9.75
N GLU A 61 -1.79 -11.83 -9.78
CA GLU A 61 -0.76 -12.86 -9.60
C GLU A 61 -0.27 -12.99 -8.14
N SER A 62 -0.74 -12.12 -7.24
CA SER A 62 -0.27 -11.99 -5.86
C SER A 62 -0.27 -13.29 -5.06
N GLY A 63 -1.16 -14.24 -5.36
CA GLY A 63 -1.27 -15.53 -4.65
C GLY A 63 0.04 -16.31 -4.55
N GLN A 64 0.87 -16.32 -5.61
CA GLN A 64 2.16 -17.03 -5.59
C GLN A 64 3.18 -16.36 -4.65
N VAL A 65 3.17 -15.03 -4.60
CA VAL A 65 4.05 -14.26 -3.71
C VAL A 65 3.66 -14.51 -2.26
N LEU A 66 2.36 -14.49 -1.95
CA LEU A 66 1.87 -14.77 -0.60
C LEU A 66 2.24 -16.19 -0.16
N GLN A 67 2.05 -17.20 -1.01
CA GLN A 67 2.45 -18.58 -0.72
C GLN A 67 3.93 -18.71 -0.37
N ARG A 68 4.80 -18.00 -1.10
CA ARG A 68 6.24 -17.99 -0.80
C ARG A 68 6.52 -17.40 0.59
N ILE A 69 5.88 -16.28 0.94
CA ILE A 69 6.06 -15.64 2.25
C ILE A 69 5.63 -16.58 3.38
N TYR A 70 4.47 -17.24 3.24
CA TYR A 70 4.02 -18.25 4.21
C TYR A 70 5.05 -19.38 4.36
N HIS A 71 5.56 -19.90 3.25
CA HIS A 71 6.54 -20.98 3.27
C HIS A 71 7.86 -20.56 3.96
N GLU A 72 8.39 -19.38 3.64
CA GLU A 72 9.62 -18.85 4.26
C GLU A 72 9.46 -18.56 5.76
N ALA A 73 8.23 -18.24 6.21
CA ALA A 73 7.89 -18.12 7.62
C ALA A 73 7.70 -19.48 8.34
N GLY A 74 7.84 -20.60 7.62
CA GLY A 74 7.65 -21.95 8.17
C GLY A 74 6.17 -22.32 8.38
N TRP A 75 5.25 -21.66 7.67
CA TRP A 75 3.82 -21.89 7.77
C TRP A 75 3.29 -22.65 6.56
N ASP A 76 2.51 -23.70 6.82
CA ASP A 76 1.78 -24.42 5.78
C ASP A 76 0.41 -23.75 5.56
N ILE A 77 0.20 -23.21 4.36
CA ILE A 77 -1.06 -22.56 3.97
C ILE A 77 -2.24 -23.54 3.96
N SER A 78 -1.99 -24.84 3.79
CA SER A 78 -3.04 -25.88 3.84
C SER A 78 -3.57 -26.10 5.26
N GLU A 79 -2.81 -25.69 6.28
CA GLU A 79 -3.24 -25.71 7.69
C GLU A 79 -3.96 -24.42 8.10
N MET A 80 -4.11 -23.46 7.19
CA MET A 80 -4.88 -22.25 7.44
C MET A 80 -6.34 -22.50 7.07
N ASP A 81 -7.23 -22.35 8.04
CA ASP A 81 -8.67 -22.34 7.78
C ASP A 81 -9.04 -20.97 7.20
N PRO A 82 -9.45 -20.86 5.92
CA PRO A 82 -9.80 -19.58 5.32
C PRO A 82 -10.93 -18.86 6.06
N ALA A 83 -11.83 -19.59 6.72
CA ALA A 83 -12.92 -19.00 7.50
C ALA A 83 -12.43 -18.30 8.79
N SER A 84 -11.23 -18.63 9.25
CA SER A 84 -10.59 -18.03 10.43
C SER A 84 -9.74 -16.80 10.10
N VAL A 85 -9.41 -16.59 8.82
CA VAL A 85 -8.54 -15.49 8.39
C VAL A 85 -9.35 -14.20 8.32
N LYS A 86 -8.94 -13.22 9.13
CA LYS A 86 -9.47 -11.87 9.10
C LYS A 86 -8.52 -10.95 8.36
N SER A 87 -9.07 -9.90 7.74
CA SER A 87 -8.29 -8.86 7.07
C SER A 87 -8.53 -7.51 7.74
N PHE A 88 -7.48 -6.74 7.89
CA PHE A 88 -7.50 -5.45 8.56
C PHE A 88 -6.64 -4.45 7.81
N TYR A 89 -6.91 -3.18 8.05
CA TYR A 89 -5.94 -2.14 7.73
C TYR A 89 -6.05 -0.94 8.68
N THR A 90 -4.95 -0.21 8.81
CA THR A 90 -4.94 1.16 9.32
C THR A 90 -4.65 2.13 8.19
N MET A 91 -5.18 3.35 8.29
CA MET A 91 -4.79 4.44 7.40
C MET A 91 -4.74 5.79 8.11
N ARG A 92 -3.80 6.63 7.68
CA ARG A 92 -3.67 8.04 8.07
C ARG A 92 -2.87 8.83 7.01
N PRO A 93 -2.92 10.16 7.03
CA PRO A 93 -1.97 10.99 6.28
C PRO A 93 -0.50 10.71 6.67
N LEU A 94 0.42 10.92 5.73
CA LEU A 94 1.86 10.89 6.03
C LEU A 94 2.24 12.02 6.99
N LEU A 95 3.10 11.70 7.94
CA LEU A 95 3.78 12.69 8.77
C LEU A 95 4.76 13.49 7.92
N THR A 96 5.11 14.70 8.38
CA THR A 96 6.08 15.56 7.69
C THR A 96 7.40 14.84 7.39
N SER A 97 7.92 14.05 8.34
CA SER A 97 9.14 13.26 8.14
C SER A 97 8.99 12.15 7.11
N GLU A 98 7.80 11.55 6.99
CA GLU A 98 7.53 10.50 6.00
C GLU A 98 7.36 11.09 4.60
N LYS A 99 6.91 12.34 4.48
CA LYS A 99 6.81 13.05 3.19
C LYS A 99 8.17 13.26 2.51
N GLU A 100 9.27 13.17 3.27
CA GLU A 100 10.65 13.31 2.77
C GLU A 100 11.39 11.96 2.62
N ASP A 101 10.82 10.88 3.17
CA ASP A 101 11.37 9.52 3.20
C ASP A 101 10.95 8.72 1.96
N PHE A 102 11.51 9.06 0.81
CA PHE A 102 11.42 8.24 -0.39
C PHE A 102 12.46 7.11 -0.38
N ALA A 103 12.17 6.03 -1.09
CA ALA A 103 13.08 4.89 -1.22
C ALA A 103 14.42 5.26 -1.90
N THR A 104 15.40 4.37 -1.82
CA THR A 104 16.71 4.62 -2.46
C THR A 104 16.65 4.34 -3.96
N VAL A 105 17.67 4.80 -4.68
CA VAL A 105 17.80 4.54 -6.12
C VAL A 105 17.74 3.04 -6.47
N ARG A 106 18.18 2.16 -5.57
CA ARG A 106 18.13 0.72 -5.76
C ARG A 106 16.70 0.20 -5.89
N GLU A 107 15.78 0.74 -5.09
CA GLU A 107 14.35 0.38 -5.14
C GLU A 107 13.60 1.16 -6.24
N LEU A 108 14.01 2.40 -6.50
CA LEU A 108 13.38 3.31 -7.46
C LEU A 108 13.68 2.97 -8.93
N ALA A 109 14.91 2.58 -9.25
CA ALA A 109 15.35 2.33 -10.63
C ALA A 109 14.55 1.21 -11.33
N PRO A 110 14.21 0.07 -10.68
CA PRO A 110 13.33 -0.92 -11.27
C PRO A 110 11.94 -0.39 -11.65
N ALA A 111 11.40 0.58 -10.91
CA ALA A 111 10.15 1.27 -11.23
C ALA A 111 10.30 2.38 -12.29
N GLY A 112 11.52 2.57 -12.83
CA GLY A 112 11.81 3.46 -13.94
C GLY A 112 12.11 4.91 -13.54
N PHE A 113 12.43 5.18 -12.28
CA PHE A 113 12.96 6.47 -11.87
C PHE A 113 14.47 6.51 -12.08
N ALA A 114 14.99 7.66 -12.49
CA ALA A 114 16.42 7.86 -12.72
C ALA A 114 17.17 8.12 -11.41
N SER A 115 16.56 8.83 -10.46
CA SER A 115 17.18 9.16 -9.18
C SER A 115 16.16 9.48 -8.09
N LEU A 116 16.64 9.66 -6.86
CA LEU A 116 15.84 10.12 -5.72
C LEU A 116 15.41 11.59 -5.92
N GLU A 117 16.30 12.42 -6.45
CA GLU A 117 16.05 13.83 -6.73
C GLU A 117 14.90 13.98 -7.73
N GLU A 118 14.85 13.14 -8.78
CA GLU A 118 13.73 13.15 -9.74
C GLU A 118 12.37 12.94 -9.04
N VAL A 119 12.30 12.02 -8.08
CA VAL A 119 11.07 11.71 -7.36
C VAL A 119 10.67 12.88 -6.45
N ARG A 120 11.64 13.48 -5.75
CA ARG A 120 11.42 14.65 -4.88
C ARG A 120 10.93 15.85 -5.69
N ASP A 121 11.59 16.15 -6.80
CA ASP A 121 11.22 17.25 -7.69
C ASP A 121 9.80 17.04 -8.24
N LYS A 122 9.46 15.80 -8.65
CA LYS A 122 8.09 15.45 -9.06
C LYS A 122 7.09 15.66 -7.94
N ALA A 123 7.37 15.15 -6.74
CA ALA A 123 6.47 15.27 -5.60
C ALA A 123 6.18 16.73 -5.23
N GLU A 124 7.19 17.61 -5.33
CA GLU A 124 7.04 19.05 -5.10
C GLU A 124 6.24 19.74 -6.21
N VAL A 125 6.64 19.56 -7.47
CA VAL A 125 6.03 20.23 -8.63
C VAL A 125 4.57 19.80 -8.82
N GLU A 126 4.30 18.51 -8.65
CA GLU A 126 2.97 17.92 -8.83
C GLU A 126 2.15 17.90 -7.53
N LYS A 127 2.70 18.42 -6.44
CA LYS A 127 2.05 18.56 -5.13
C LYS A 127 1.47 17.23 -4.62
N TRP A 128 2.34 16.22 -4.56
CA TRP A 128 1.93 14.91 -4.10
C TRP A 128 1.50 14.94 -2.63
N GLU A 129 0.44 14.20 -2.34
CA GLU A 129 -0.03 13.95 -0.97
C GLU A 129 0.01 12.46 -0.68
N GLY A 130 0.22 12.10 0.58
CA GLY A 130 0.50 10.72 0.95
C GLY A 130 -0.39 10.19 2.05
N LEU A 131 -0.72 8.91 1.95
CA LEU A 131 -1.30 8.12 3.04
C LEU A 131 -0.35 7.02 3.49
N ARG A 132 -0.17 6.88 4.81
CA ARG A 132 0.39 5.69 5.43
C ARG A 132 -0.71 4.65 5.57
N VAL A 133 -0.47 3.46 5.07
CA VAL A 133 -1.39 2.33 5.22
C VAL A 133 -0.62 1.09 5.66
N ASN A 134 -1.07 0.47 6.74
CA ASN A 134 -0.68 -0.89 7.08
C ASN A 134 -1.87 -1.81 6.82
N MET A 135 -1.67 -2.88 6.07
CA MET A 135 -2.68 -3.90 5.77
C MET A 135 -2.19 -5.22 6.31
N TRP A 136 -3.05 -5.99 6.94
CA TRP A 136 -2.65 -7.35 7.32
C TRP A 136 -3.81 -8.32 7.33
N THR A 137 -3.46 -9.59 7.20
CA THR A 137 -4.34 -10.70 7.50
C THR A 137 -3.87 -11.39 8.77
N GLU A 138 -4.77 -11.97 9.54
CA GLU A 138 -4.41 -12.75 10.73
C GLU A 138 -5.40 -13.89 10.91
N ASP A 139 -4.88 -15.11 11.12
CA ASP A 139 -5.67 -16.26 11.57
C ASP A 139 -5.69 -16.36 13.11
N ASN A 140 -6.45 -17.32 13.65
CA ASN A 140 -6.55 -17.52 15.10
C ASN A 140 -5.25 -18.05 15.77
N LYS A 141 -4.18 -18.29 15.01
CA LYS A 141 -2.86 -18.72 15.49
C LYS A 141 -1.80 -17.63 15.33
N GLY A 142 -2.21 -16.41 14.95
CA GLY A 142 -1.29 -15.28 14.72
C GLY A 142 -0.46 -15.43 13.45
N ARG A 143 -0.89 -16.24 12.48
CA ARG A 143 -0.26 -16.36 11.16
C ARG A 143 -0.93 -15.40 10.19
N GLY A 144 -0.14 -14.77 9.33
CA GLY A 144 -0.66 -13.65 8.57
C GLY A 144 0.37 -12.96 7.70
N ILE A 145 -0.10 -12.13 6.76
CA ILE A 145 0.74 -11.27 5.94
C ILE A 145 0.54 -9.84 6.42
N LEU A 146 1.63 -9.07 6.50
CA LEU A 146 1.65 -7.65 6.74
C LEU A 146 2.26 -6.93 5.54
N VAL A 147 1.57 -5.89 5.09
CA VAL A 147 2.00 -4.98 4.04
C VAL A 147 1.97 -3.56 4.59
N LYS A 148 3.11 -2.85 4.57
CA LYS A 148 3.20 -1.44 4.96
C LYS A 148 3.48 -0.63 3.70
N VAL A 149 2.64 0.35 3.40
CA VAL A 149 2.68 1.10 2.14
C VAL A 149 2.54 2.58 2.42
N GLN A 150 3.29 3.40 1.68
CA GLN A 150 2.94 4.80 1.47
C GLN A 150 2.28 4.92 0.10
N TYR A 151 1.00 5.28 0.08
CA TYR A 151 0.28 5.58 -1.16
C TYR A 151 0.39 7.06 -1.44
N TRP A 152 1.03 7.41 -2.55
CA TRP A 152 1.18 8.78 -3.00
C TRP A 152 0.13 9.11 -4.06
N TRP A 153 -0.43 10.30 -3.95
CA TRP A 153 -1.55 10.78 -4.74
C TRP A 153 -1.21 12.13 -5.37
N ARG A 154 -1.75 12.39 -6.55
CA ARG A 154 -1.77 13.73 -7.15
C ARG A 154 -3.13 14.01 -7.77
N GLN A 155 -3.43 15.28 -8.02
CA GLN A 155 -4.63 15.67 -8.74
C GLN A 155 -4.40 15.59 -10.27
N GLU A 156 -5.28 14.89 -10.97
CA GLU A 156 -5.33 14.78 -12.43
C GLU A 156 -6.74 15.16 -12.91
N ASP A 157 -6.86 16.18 -13.76
CA ASP A 157 -8.16 16.67 -14.29
C ASP A 157 -9.23 16.89 -13.20
N GLY A 158 -8.80 17.39 -12.04
CA GLY A 158 -9.66 17.67 -10.89
C GLY A 158 -9.93 16.48 -9.97
N VAL A 159 -9.39 15.29 -10.26
CA VAL A 159 -9.61 14.05 -9.49
C VAL A 159 -8.29 13.56 -8.89
N TRP A 160 -8.30 13.14 -7.63
CA TRP A 160 -7.13 12.53 -7.00
C TRP A 160 -6.91 11.09 -7.49
N LYS A 161 -5.67 10.80 -7.89
CA LYS A 161 -5.23 9.49 -8.37
C LYS A 161 -3.98 9.05 -7.63
N GLN A 162 -3.88 7.75 -7.34
CA GLN A 162 -2.66 7.12 -6.85
C GLN A 162 -1.62 7.13 -7.97
N ILE A 163 -0.40 7.54 -7.65
CA ILE A 163 0.71 7.69 -8.60
C ILE A 163 1.95 6.89 -8.22
N LEU A 164 2.10 6.50 -6.95
CA LEU A 164 3.18 5.66 -6.48
C LEU A 164 2.71 4.84 -5.28
N HIS A 165 2.87 3.53 -5.39
CA HIS A 165 2.73 2.60 -4.27
C HIS A 165 4.12 2.27 -3.75
N ASP A 166 4.51 2.88 -2.64
CA ASP A 166 5.79 2.63 -1.99
C ASP A 166 5.61 1.59 -0.88
N ILE A 167 5.78 0.32 -1.25
CA ILE A 167 5.67 -0.81 -0.32
C ILE A 167 6.96 -0.85 0.50
N MET A 168 6.87 -0.39 1.74
CA MET A 168 7.99 -0.36 2.68
C MET A 168 8.26 -1.71 3.31
N PHE A 169 7.23 -2.57 3.42
CA PHE A 169 7.35 -3.90 3.98
C PHE A 169 6.30 -4.82 3.36
N LEU A 170 6.72 -6.03 3.01
CA LEU A 170 5.87 -7.14 2.63
C LEU A 170 6.44 -8.41 3.25
N GLY A 171 5.72 -9.01 4.20
CA GLY A 171 6.22 -10.17 4.94
C GLY A 171 5.18 -10.74 5.91
N PRO A 172 5.58 -11.66 6.79
CA PRO A 172 4.70 -12.14 7.86
C PRO A 172 4.33 -11.01 8.83
N VAL A 173 3.21 -11.17 9.53
CA VAL A 173 2.87 -10.34 10.70
C VAL A 173 4.01 -10.36 11.73
N ASP A 174 4.31 -9.20 12.31
CA ASP A 174 5.51 -8.95 13.11
C ASP A 174 5.21 -8.24 14.45
N GLY A 175 3.93 -7.99 14.76
CA GLY A 175 3.46 -7.28 15.94
C GLY A 175 3.42 -5.76 15.80
N THR A 176 3.75 -5.21 14.61
CA THR A 176 3.78 -3.76 14.34
C THR A 176 2.75 -3.33 13.29
N GLU A 177 1.68 -4.12 13.13
CA GLU A 177 0.62 -3.91 12.13
C GLU A 177 -0.16 -2.62 12.41
N LYS A 178 -0.40 -2.33 13.68
CA LYS A 178 -1.19 -1.18 14.11
C LYS A 178 -0.33 0.08 14.12
N ASP A 179 -0.84 1.10 13.46
CA ASP A 179 -0.37 2.47 13.65
C ASP A 179 -1.26 3.12 14.71
N GLU A 180 -0.68 3.54 15.84
CA GLU A 180 -1.41 4.12 16.98
C GLU A 180 -2.22 5.37 16.61
N SER A 181 -1.87 6.03 15.50
CA SER A 181 -2.53 7.25 15.03
C SER A 181 -3.50 7.02 13.87
N GLY A 182 -3.56 5.81 13.30
CA GLY A 182 -4.40 5.46 12.16
C GLY A 182 -5.82 5.03 12.51
N ILE A 183 -6.73 5.17 11.55
CA ILE A 183 -8.08 4.60 11.65
C ILE A 183 -7.99 3.09 11.39
N LEU A 184 -8.26 2.26 12.40
CA LEU A 184 -8.36 0.81 12.26
C LEU A 184 -9.68 0.41 11.62
N VAL A 185 -9.61 -0.43 10.60
CA VAL A 185 -10.77 -1.03 9.93
C VAL A 185 -10.57 -2.54 9.86
N GLU A 186 -11.54 -3.29 10.36
CA GLU A 186 -11.68 -4.73 10.10
C GLU A 186 -12.52 -4.90 8.82
N GLU A 187 -12.01 -5.67 7.87
CA GLU A 187 -12.69 -5.97 6.62
C GLU A 187 -13.56 -7.22 6.83
N GLY A 188 -14.87 -7.06 6.64
CA GLY A 188 -15.82 -8.18 6.70
C GLY A 188 -15.66 -9.12 5.50
N THR A 189 -15.72 -10.42 5.80
CA THR A 189 -15.83 -11.56 4.85
C THR A 189 -16.91 -11.38 3.81
#